data_AF-A0A3A9JZC9-F1
#
_entry.id   AF-A0A3A9JZC9-F1
#
_cell.length_a   1.000
_cell.length_b   1.000
_cell.length_c   1.000
_cell.angle_alpha   90.00
_cell.angle_beta   90.00
_cell.angle_gamma   90.00
#
_symmetry.space_group_name_H-M   'P 1'
#
loop_
_entity.id
_entity.type
_entity.pdbx_description
1 polymer ?
#
loop_
_entity_poly.entity_id
_entity_poly.type
_entity_poly.pdbx_seq_one_letter_code
_entity_poly.pdbx_strand_id
1 'polypeptide(L)'
;MFGIERGARKTESVISKKLAEVNVLPIDVGDHSDLKKQILMNNIEDQDIKILKILKDELISPNIEFLVSTFYDNIAHSPILLEIINDHSSIERLKKTLIIHLVEMFNGVIDETFIAKRFTVAHTQVRIGLEQKWYMCAYQGLQLEIFKWFIITINMRKM
;
A
#
# COMPACT_ATOMS: atom_id res chain seq x y z
N MET A 1 -13.66 -34.91 11.03
CA MET A 1 -13.90 -33.53 11.50
C MET A 1 -12.85 -33.16 12.55
N PHE A 2 -11.56 -33.08 12.22
CA PHE A 2 -10.52 -32.54 13.13
C PHE A 2 -9.26 -32.27 12.30
N GLY A 3 -8.74 -31.02 12.34
CA GLY A 3 -7.46 -30.68 11.71
C GLY A 3 -7.24 -29.17 11.48
N ILE A 4 -8.30 -28.41 11.19
CA ILE A 4 -8.17 -26.99 10.82
C ILE A 4 -7.95 -26.07 12.03
N GLU A 5 -8.55 -26.38 13.19
CA GLU A 5 -8.53 -25.47 14.35
C GLU A 5 -7.17 -25.29 15.05
N ARG A 6 -6.26 -26.28 14.98
CA ARG A 6 -4.95 -26.17 15.67
C ARG A 6 -3.99 -25.22 14.95
N GLY A 7 -4.07 -25.14 13.61
CA GLY A 7 -3.27 -24.21 12.81
C GLY A 7 -3.75 -22.75 12.91
N ALA A 8 -5.06 -22.55 13.02
CA ALA A 8 -5.67 -21.23 13.22
C ALA A 8 -5.26 -20.63 14.58
N ARG A 9 -5.39 -21.39 15.68
CA ARG A 9 -5.01 -20.92 17.04
C ARG A 9 -3.53 -20.55 17.16
N LYS A 10 -2.62 -21.24 16.47
CA LYS A 10 -1.18 -20.97 16.52
C LYS A 10 -0.81 -19.72 15.70
N THR A 11 -1.44 -19.52 14.54
CA THR A 11 -1.26 -18.33 13.70
C THR A 11 -1.81 -17.07 14.38
N GLU A 12 -2.98 -17.18 15.01
CA GLU A 12 -3.62 -16.11 15.78
C GLU A 12 -2.76 -15.67 16.98
N SER A 13 -2.06 -16.62 17.61
CA SER A 13 -1.08 -16.36 18.68
C SER A 13 0.18 -15.63 18.20
N VAL A 14 0.64 -15.84 16.97
CA VAL A 14 1.84 -15.17 16.42
C VAL A 14 1.52 -13.74 15.97
N ILE A 15 0.36 -13.55 15.31
CA ILE A 15 -0.10 -12.23 14.86
C ILE A 15 -0.37 -11.35 16.08
N SER A 16 -1.11 -11.84 17.08
CA SER A 16 -1.37 -11.10 18.32
C SER A 16 -0.09 -10.69 19.05
N LYS A 17 0.92 -11.57 19.09
CA LYS A 17 2.23 -11.23 19.67
C LYS A 17 2.96 -10.12 18.89
N LYS A 18 3.04 -10.23 17.56
CA LYS A 18 3.66 -9.19 16.72
C LYS A 18 2.93 -7.86 16.82
N LEU A 19 1.60 -7.87 16.83
CA LEU A 19 0.79 -6.65 17.01
C LEU A 19 0.99 -6.01 18.38
N ALA A 20 1.25 -6.79 19.43
CA ALA A 20 1.57 -6.28 20.76
C ALA A 20 2.95 -5.61 20.82
N GLU A 21 3.90 -6.06 20.00
CA GLU A 21 5.25 -5.49 19.91
C GLU A 21 5.30 -4.20 19.07
N VAL A 22 4.28 -3.95 18.24
CA VAL A 22 4.22 -2.78 17.37
C VAL A 22 3.38 -1.67 18.01
N ASN A 23 4.05 -0.54 18.27
CA ASN A 23 3.41 0.71 18.65
C ASN A 23 3.20 1.60 17.42
N VAL A 24 2.00 2.18 17.34
CA VAL A 24 1.58 3.17 16.34
C VAL A 24 0.96 4.35 17.06
N LEU A 25 1.04 5.52 16.43
CA LEU A 25 0.28 6.68 16.88
C LEU A 25 -1.18 6.52 16.45
N PRO A 26 -2.14 7.09 17.19
CA PRO A 26 -3.51 7.17 16.74
C PRO A 26 -3.61 7.85 15.38
N ILE A 27 -4.59 7.44 14.58
CA ILE A 27 -4.89 8.09 13.31
C ILE A 27 -5.31 9.54 13.57
N ASP A 28 -4.60 10.48 12.98
CA ASP A 28 -4.89 11.90 13.05
C ASP A 28 -5.20 12.45 11.65
N VAL A 29 -6.43 12.93 11.47
CA VAL A 29 -6.86 13.55 10.22
C VAL A 29 -7.31 15.00 10.43
N GLY A 30 -6.91 15.62 11.55
CA GLY A 30 -7.24 17.00 11.88
C GLY A 30 -8.75 17.28 11.77
N ASP A 31 -9.11 18.37 11.11
CA ASP A 31 -10.51 18.79 10.90
C ASP A 31 -11.16 18.25 9.62
N HIS A 32 -10.52 17.32 8.92
CA HIS A 32 -11.05 16.75 7.67
C HIS A 32 -12.27 15.84 7.91
N SER A 33 -13.47 16.43 7.94
CA SER A 33 -14.72 15.73 8.26
C SER A 33 -15.02 14.54 7.34
N ASP A 34 -14.68 14.64 6.05
CA ASP A 34 -14.91 13.56 5.11
C ASP A 34 -13.88 12.43 5.25
N LEU A 35 -12.64 12.73 5.62
CA LEU A 35 -11.65 11.69 5.91
C LEU A 35 -12.05 10.89 7.17
N LYS A 36 -12.60 11.57 8.19
CA LYS A 36 -13.17 10.89 9.37
C LYS A 36 -14.27 9.90 8.97
N LYS A 37 -15.19 10.30 8.09
CA LYS A 37 -16.26 9.41 7.55
C LYS A 37 -15.68 8.26 6.74
N GLN A 38 -14.65 8.50 5.91
CA GLN A 38 -14.03 7.48 5.08
C GLN A 38 -13.30 6.44 5.93
N ILE A 39 -12.57 6.85 6.97
CA ILE A 39 -11.92 5.94 7.93
C ILE A 39 -12.97 5.04 8.59
N LEU A 40 -14.07 5.64 9.07
CA LEU A 40 -15.18 4.90 9.66
C LEU A 40 -15.82 3.92 8.67
N MET A 41 -16.10 4.36 7.44
CA MET A 41 -16.71 3.53 6.40
C MET A 41 -15.87 2.30 6.04
N ASN A 42 -14.54 2.43 6.12
CA ASN A 42 -13.61 1.36 5.79
C ASN A 42 -13.18 0.55 7.02
N ASN A 43 -13.70 0.84 8.21
CA ASN A 43 -13.30 0.23 9.49
C ASN A 43 -11.78 0.24 9.70
N ILE A 44 -11.10 1.35 9.36
CA ILE A 44 -9.66 1.46 9.58
C ILE A 44 -9.43 1.80 11.04
N GLU A 45 -8.78 0.90 11.77
CA GLU A 45 -8.45 1.04 13.17
C GLU A 45 -6.94 1.03 13.40
N ASP A 46 -6.50 1.37 14.63
CA ASP A 46 -5.08 1.33 15.00
C ASP A 46 -4.45 -0.06 14.78
N GLN A 47 -5.25 -1.14 14.87
CA GLN A 47 -4.76 -2.48 14.56
C GLN A 47 -4.36 -2.63 13.09
N ASP A 48 -5.12 -2.06 12.15
CA ASP A 48 -4.77 -2.08 10.73
C ASP A 48 -3.49 -1.29 10.47
N ILE A 49 -3.29 -0.16 11.16
CA ILE A 49 -2.06 0.62 11.07
C ILE A 49 -0.85 -0.18 11.54
N LYS A 50 -1.00 -1.00 12.60
CA LYS A 50 0.05 -1.94 13.03
C LYS A 50 0.30 -3.02 11.99
N ILE A 51 -0.74 -3.57 11.37
CA ILE A 51 -0.61 -4.55 10.28
C ILE A 51 0.18 -3.94 9.12
N LEU A 52 -0.14 -2.71 8.71
CA LEU A 52 0.59 -2.00 7.65
C LEU A 52 2.08 -1.89 7.96
N LYS A 53 2.43 -1.53 9.20
CA LYS A 53 3.83 -1.43 9.64
C LYS A 53 4.55 -2.78 9.61
N ILE A 54 3.89 -3.86 10.02
CA ILE A 54 4.47 -5.22 9.91
C ILE A 54 4.66 -5.60 8.43
N LEU A 55 3.66 -5.34 7.58
CA LEU A 55 3.75 -5.61 6.15
C LEU A 55 4.85 -4.78 5.47
N LYS A 56 5.10 -3.56 5.94
CA LYS A 56 6.21 -2.73 5.46
C LYS A 56 7.53 -3.47 5.58
N ASP A 57 7.82 -4.00 6.77
CA ASP A 57 9.11 -4.58 7.09
C ASP A 57 9.24 -5.99 6.50
N GLU A 58 8.16 -6.77 6.52
CA GLU A 58 8.18 -8.18 6.15
C GLU A 58 7.95 -8.44 4.65
N LEU A 59 7.32 -7.51 3.93
CA LEU A 59 6.87 -7.73 2.55
C LEU A 59 7.21 -6.56 1.64
N ILE A 60 6.84 -5.33 2.00
CA ILE A 60 6.94 -4.20 1.06
C ILE A 60 8.40 -3.80 0.85
N SER A 61 9.13 -3.47 1.91
CA SER A 61 10.51 -2.95 1.82
C SER A 61 11.48 -3.94 1.17
N PRO A 62 11.46 -5.25 1.48
CA PRO A 62 12.34 -6.22 0.83
C PRO A 62 12.07 -6.39 -0.67
N ASN A 63 10.84 -6.13 -1.13
CA ASN A 63 10.40 -6.41 -2.50
C ASN A 63 10.08 -5.14 -3.30
N ILE A 64 10.40 -3.95 -2.76
CA ILE A 64 9.90 -2.67 -3.26
C ILE A 64 10.33 -2.38 -4.71
N GLU A 65 11.58 -2.66 -5.04
CA GLU A 65 12.13 -2.45 -6.39
C GLU A 65 11.42 -3.31 -7.44
N PHE A 66 11.10 -4.55 -7.07
CA PHE A 66 10.34 -5.47 -7.93
C PHE A 66 8.90 -4.99 -8.10
N LEU A 67 8.21 -4.69 -7.00
CA LEU A 67 6.82 -4.20 -7.02
C LEU A 67 6.67 -2.96 -7.92
N VAL A 68 7.61 -2.02 -7.78
CA VAL A 68 7.61 -0.77 -8.56
C VAL A 68 7.98 -1.01 -10.02
N SER A 69 8.91 -1.93 -10.32
CA SER A 69 9.22 -2.27 -11.71
C SER A 69 8.02 -2.92 -12.39
N THR A 70 7.39 -3.92 -11.76
CA THR A 70 6.18 -4.57 -12.28
C THR A 70 5.02 -3.58 -12.46
N PHE A 71 4.91 -2.57 -11.59
CA PHE A 71 3.93 -1.50 -11.76
C PHE A 71 4.12 -0.77 -13.11
N TYR A 72 5.34 -0.32 -13.43
CA TYR A 72 5.57 0.41 -14.69
C TYR A 72 5.58 -0.50 -15.92
N ASP A 73 5.97 -1.78 -15.78
CA ASP A 73 5.82 -2.77 -16.85
C ASP A 73 4.34 -2.94 -17.22
N ASN A 74 3.45 -2.95 -16.21
CA ASN A 74 2.00 -3.00 -16.44
C ASN A 74 1.47 -1.73 -17.12
N ILE A 75 1.93 -0.55 -16.69
CA ILE A 75 1.55 0.75 -17.28
C ILE A 75 1.99 0.84 -18.74
N ALA A 76 3.14 0.27 -19.09
CA ALA A 76 3.69 0.31 -20.45
C ALA A 76 2.82 -0.38 -21.50
N HIS A 77 1.82 -1.19 -21.11
CA HIS A 77 0.83 -1.74 -22.03
C HIS A 77 -0.15 -0.71 -22.59
N SER A 78 -0.21 0.50 -22.02
CA SER A 78 -1.06 1.59 -22.50
C SER A 78 -0.22 2.70 -23.13
N PRO A 79 -0.24 2.85 -24.47
CA PRO A 79 0.48 3.93 -25.15
C PRO A 79 0.08 5.32 -24.65
N ILE A 80 -1.20 5.52 -24.31
CA ILE A 80 -1.72 6.79 -23.78
C ILE A 80 -1.09 7.12 -22.42
N LEU A 81 -0.88 6.13 -21.55
CA LEU A 81 -0.25 6.37 -20.25
C LEU A 81 1.26 6.64 -20.40
N LEU A 82 1.91 5.99 -21.37
CA LEU A 82 3.31 6.28 -21.69
C LEU A 82 3.48 7.70 -22.24
N GLU A 83 2.57 8.19 -23.06
CA GLU A 83 2.56 9.56 -23.55
C GLU A 83 2.48 10.57 -22.40
N ILE A 84 1.49 10.42 -21.50
CA ILE A 84 1.37 11.27 -20.30
C ILE A 84 2.65 11.23 -19.45
N ILE A 85 3.25 10.05 -19.27
CA ILE A 85 4.49 9.92 -18.51
C ILE A 85 5.63 10.68 -19.18
N ASN A 86 5.79 10.55 -20.50
CA ASN A 86 6.89 11.17 -21.24
C ASN A 86 6.74 12.69 -21.35
N ASP A 87 5.50 13.21 -21.39
CA ASP A 87 5.22 14.65 -21.44
C ASP A 87 5.56 15.36 -20.13
N HIS A 88 5.46 14.65 -19.00
CA HIS A 88 5.63 15.24 -17.67
C HIS A 88 6.85 14.71 -16.91
N SER A 89 7.44 13.59 -17.33
CA SER A 89 8.43 12.85 -16.55
C SER A 89 9.17 11.76 -17.33
N SER A 90 9.78 10.82 -16.59
CA SER A 90 10.33 9.57 -17.11
C SER A 90 10.01 8.44 -16.13
N ILE A 91 9.92 7.22 -16.63
CA ILE A 91 9.71 6.02 -15.80
C ILE A 91 10.76 5.94 -14.68
N GLU A 92 12.03 6.16 -15.00
CA GLU A 92 13.12 6.12 -14.02
C GLU A 92 12.94 7.10 -12.85
N ARG A 93 12.45 8.31 -13.13
CA ARG A 93 12.16 9.29 -12.09
C ARG A 93 10.91 8.90 -11.29
N LEU A 94 9.87 8.41 -11.98
CA LEU A 94 8.62 8.04 -11.35
C LEU A 94 8.73 6.78 -10.48
N LYS A 95 9.62 5.84 -10.83
CA LYS A 95 9.97 4.68 -9.98
C LYS A 95 10.43 5.16 -8.61
N LYS A 96 11.38 6.10 -8.55
CA LYS A 96 11.90 6.65 -7.29
C LYS A 96 10.80 7.29 -6.44
N THR A 97 9.90 8.06 -7.07
CA THR A 97 8.79 8.69 -6.33
C THR A 97 7.76 7.67 -5.86
N LEU A 98 7.50 6.62 -6.65
CA LEU A 98 6.56 5.57 -6.27
C LEU A 98 7.10 4.70 -5.12
N ILE A 99 8.40 4.40 -5.10
CA ILE A 99 9.07 3.72 -3.97
C ILE A 99 8.77 4.46 -2.67
N ILE A 100 9.00 5.79 -2.65
CA ILE A 100 8.73 6.63 -1.48
C ILE A 100 7.25 6.57 -1.10
N HIS A 101 6.35 6.77 -2.08
CA HIS A 101 4.90 6.75 -1.85
C HIS A 101 4.43 5.44 -1.23
N LEU A 102 4.88 4.30 -1.76
CA LEU A 102 4.51 2.98 -1.27
C LEU A 102 5.09 2.73 0.12
N VAL A 103 6.38 3.02 0.37
CA VAL A 103 6.95 2.85 1.71
C VAL A 103 6.21 3.72 2.74
N GLU A 104 5.81 4.93 2.38
CA GLU A 104 5.01 5.78 3.25
C GLU A 104 3.59 5.23 3.49
N MET A 105 2.94 4.63 2.49
CA MET A 105 1.62 4.01 2.66
C MET A 105 1.60 2.91 3.73
N PHE A 106 2.74 2.24 3.94
CA PHE A 106 2.88 1.18 4.93
C PHE A 106 3.65 1.62 6.20
N ASN A 107 3.96 2.90 6.36
CA ASN A 107 4.81 3.36 7.48
C ASN A 107 4.12 3.32 8.86
N GLY A 108 2.80 3.07 8.90
CA GLY A 108 2.04 3.01 10.14
C GLY A 108 1.80 4.38 10.78
N VAL A 109 1.75 5.45 9.97
CA VAL A 109 1.46 6.82 10.40
C VAL A 109 0.46 7.43 9.42
N ILE A 110 -0.69 7.86 9.94
CA ILE A 110 -1.68 8.66 9.22
C ILE A 110 -1.84 9.95 10.02
N ASP A 111 -1.23 11.02 9.53
CA ASP A 111 -1.25 12.36 10.10
C ASP A 111 -1.53 13.41 9.00
N GLU A 112 -1.58 14.69 9.36
CA GLU A 112 -1.78 15.78 8.39
C GLU A 112 -0.69 15.80 7.30
N THR A 113 0.56 15.43 7.63
CA THR A 113 1.65 15.38 6.66
C THR A 113 1.43 14.27 5.63
N PHE A 114 0.99 13.10 6.09
CA PHE A 114 0.58 11.98 5.25
C PHE A 114 -0.53 12.43 4.29
N ILE A 115 -1.57 13.06 4.83
CA ILE A 115 -2.75 13.51 4.06
C ILE A 115 -2.36 14.56 3.01
N ALA A 116 -1.59 15.57 3.39
CA ALA A 116 -1.17 16.65 2.49
C ALA A 116 -0.38 16.12 1.27
N LYS A 117 0.47 15.10 1.48
CA LYS A 117 1.17 14.42 0.37
C LYS A 117 0.19 13.73 -0.58
N ARG A 118 -0.84 13.06 -0.07
CA ARG A 118 -1.84 12.36 -0.90
C ARG A 118 -2.71 13.34 -1.68
N PHE A 119 -3.05 14.49 -1.08
CA PHE A 119 -3.68 15.58 -1.82
C PHE A 119 -2.77 16.10 -2.93
N THR A 120 -1.48 16.31 -2.67
CA THR A 120 -0.53 16.77 -3.71
C THR A 120 -0.46 15.79 -4.89
N VAL A 121 -0.43 14.48 -4.60
CA VAL A 121 -0.49 13.44 -5.64
C VAL A 121 -1.81 13.52 -6.40
N ALA A 122 -2.96 13.58 -5.72
CA ALA A 122 -4.27 13.66 -6.36
C ALA A 122 -4.40 14.89 -7.28
N HIS A 123 -3.99 16.07 -6.81
CA HIS A 123 -3.99 17.30 -7.63
C HIS A 123 -3.07 17.17 -8.85
N THR A 124 -1.93 16.50 -8.70
CA THR A 124 -1.01 16.25 -9.81
C THR A 124 -1.66 15.35 -10.87
N GLN A 125 -2.33 14.27 -10.47
CA GLN A 125 -3.02 13.36 -11.40
C GLN A 125 -4.12 14.08 -12.19
N VAL A 126 -4.89 14.93 -11.51
CA VAL A 126 -5.91 15.77 -12.17
C VAL A 126 -5.27 16.75 -13.15
N ARG A 127 -4.19 17.42 -12.76
CA ARG A 127 -3.50 18.42 -13.59
C ARG A 127 -2.93 17.84 -14.89
N ILE A 128 -2.39 16.61 -14.84
CA ILE A 128 -1.83 15.93 -16.02
C ILE A 128 -2.90 15.20 -16.85
N GLY A 129 -4.18 15.32 -16.48
CA GLY A 129 -5.28 14.69 -17.20
C GLY A 129 -5.33 13.16 -17.06
N LEU A 130 -4.75 12.58 -16.01
CA LEU A 130 -4.88 11.14 -15.78
C LEU A 130 -6.32 10.79 -15.43
N GLU A 131 -6.99 10.07 -16.32
CA GLU A 131 -8.36 9.61 -16.06
C GLU A 131 -8.41 8.64 -14.86
N GLN A 132 -9.44 8.79 -14.02
CA GLN A 132 -9.62 7.99 -12.81
C GLN A 132 -9.64 6.47 -13.06
N LYS A 133 -10.13 6.03 -14.23
CA LYS A 133 -10.17 4.60 -14.59
C LYS A 133 -8.77 3.97 -14.65
N TRP A 134 -7.77 4.72 -15.12
CA TRP A 134 -6.38 4.25 -15.21
C TRP A 134 -5.71 4.26 -13.84
N TYR A 135 -6.01 5.27 -13.02
CA TYR A 135 -5.55 5.31 -11.63
C TYR A 135 -6.03 4.08 -10.85
N MET A 136 -7.32 3.76 -10.90
CA MET A 136 -7.89 2.58 -10.23
C MET A 136 -7.29 1.27 -10.77
N CYS A 137 -7.11 1.15 -12.08
CA CYS A 137 -6.48 -0.02 -12.71
C CYS A 137 -5.03 -0.24 -12.22
N ALA A 138 -4.26 0.82 -12.07
CA ALA A 138 -2.88 0.75 -11.59
C ALA A 138 -2.79 0.22 -10.15
N TYR A 139 -3.69 0.66 -9.26
CA TYR A 139 -3.76 0.12 -7.88
C TYR A 139 -4.19 -1.35 -7.84
N GLN A 140 -5.12 -1.76 -8.71
CA GLN A 140 -5.49 -3.17 -8.83
C GLN A 140 -4.29 -4.05 -9.20
N GLY A 141 -3.48 -3.61 -10.16
CA GLY A 141 -2.26 -4.32 -10.56
C GLY A 141 -1.27 -4.46 -9.39
N LEU A 142 -1.03 -3.37 -8.66
CA LEU A 142 -0.18 -3.39 -7.47
C LEU A 142 -0.72 -4.32 -6.36
N GLN A 143 -2.03 -4.30 -6.11
CA GLN A 143 -2.66 -5.14 -5.10
C GLN A 143 -2.48 -6.63 -5.41
N LEU A 144 -2.63 -7.03 -6.67
CA LEU A 144 -2.40 -8.42 -7.09
C LEU A 144 -0.94 -8.84 -6.86
N GLU A 145 0.02 -7.99 -7.14
CA GLU A 145 1.44 -8.29 -6.88
C GLU A 145 1.74 -8.41 -5.38
N ILE A 146 1.16 -7.55 -4.55
CA ILE A 146 1.28 -7.65 -3.09
C ILE A 146 0.69 -8.97 -2.59
N PHE A 147 -0.46 -9.42 -3.11
CA PHE A 147 -1.07 -10.70 -2.73
C PHE A 147 -0.22 -11.91 -3.15
N LYS A 148 0.40 -11.87 -4.33
CA LYS A 148 1.34 -12.92 -4.74
C LYS A 148 2.52 -13.01 -3.78
N TRP A 149 3.12 -11.88 -3.43
CA TRP A 149 4.20 -11.82 -2.45
C TRP A 149 3.77 -12.29 -1.06
N PHE A 150 2.55 -11.97 -0.67
CA PHE A 150 1.99 -12.44 0.60
C PHE A 150 1.92 -13.97 0.67
N ILE A 151 1.46 -14.63 -0.40
CA ILE A 151 1.44 -16.10 -0.51
C ILE A 151 2.85 -16.69 -0.44
N ILE A 152 3.81 -16.10 -1.16
CA ILE A 152 5.21 -16.55 -1.17
C ILE A 152 5.82 -16.45 0.24
N THR A 153 5.66 -15.30 0.90
CA THR A 153 6.17 -15.06 2.26
C THR A 153 5.58 -16.04 3.27
N ILE A 154 4.30 -16.38 3.16
CA ILE A 154 3.66 -17.40 4.01
C ILE A 154 4.27 -18.78 3.78
N ASN A 155 4.48 -19.17 2.52
CA ASN A 155 5.00 -20.50 2.18
C ASN A 155 6.44 -20.69 2.63
N MET A 156 7.30 -19.67 2.51
CA MET A 156 8.69 -19.73 2.97
C MET A 156 8.82 -19.91 4.49
N ARG A 157 7.85 -19.44 5.29
CA ARG A 157 7.84 -19.60 6.76
C ARG A 157 7.39 -20.98 7.24
N LYS A 158 6.83 -21.81 6.36
CA LYS A 158 6.38 -23.18 6.68
C LYS A 158 7.46 -24.24 6.42
N MET A 159 8.53 -23.87 5.73
CA MET A 159 9.72 -24.69 5.49
C MET A 159 10.75 -24.45 6.58
#